data_AF-X1SVH8-F1
#
_entry.id   AF-X1SVH8-F1
#
_cell.length_a   1.000
_cell.length_b   1.000
_cell.length_c   1.000
_cell.angle_alpha   90.00
_cell.angle_beta   90.00
_cell.angle_gamma   90.00
#
_symmetry.space_group_name_H-M   'P 1'
#
loop_
_entity.id
_entity.type
_entity.pdbx_description
1 polymer ?
#
loop_
_entity_poly.entity_id
_entity_poly.type
_entity_poly.pdbx_seq_one_letter_code
_entity_poly.pdbx_strand_id
1 'polypeptide(L)'
;VQVLSVDDNLNRAEELAREGAEYLAAYGLSMEPAALQGDPAERLLEAQGTADLLVLGAFGGGPVRRWLLGSTTEYALRGSQGPVLVVR
;
A
#
# COMPACT_ATOMS: atom_id res chain seq x y z
N VAL A 1 -1.22 -13.32 3.74
CA VAL A 1 -1.03 -11.86 3.81
C VAL A 1 -0.69 -11.38 2.41
N GLN A 2 -1.17 -10.21 1.97
CA GLN A 2 -0.99 -9.73 0.60
C GLN A 2 -0.02 -8.54 0.56
N VAL A 3 0.70 -8.40 -0.56
CA VAL A 3 1.37 -7.16 -0.94
C VAL A 3 0.55 -6.54 -2.04
N LEU A 4 -0.08 -5.39 -1.76
CA LEU A 4 -0.94 -4.70 -2.69
C LEU A 4 -0.24 -3.47 -3.27
N SER A 5 -0.28 -3.33 -4.59
CA SER A 5 0.04 -2.09 -5.28
C SER A 5 -1.18 -1.57 -6.04
N VAL A 6 -1.37 -0.25 -6.03
CA VAL A 6 -2.40 0.44 -6.80
C VAL A 6 -1.76 1.52 -7.67
N ASP A 7 -2.03 1.48 -8.97
CA ASP A 7 -1.51 2.45 -9.94
C ASP A 7 -2.54 2.62 -11.08
N ASP A 8 -2.55 3.77 -11.75
CA ASP A 8 -3.40 3.96 -12.94
C ASP A 8 -2.99 3.05 -14.10
N ASN A 9 -1.80 2.47 -14.06
CA ASN A 9 -1.33 1.45 -14.99
C ASN A 9 -1.24 0.08 -14.29
N LEU A 10 -2.12 -0.85 -14.68
CA LEU A 10 -2.19 -2.19 -14.06
C LEU A 10 -0.87 -2.97 -14.19
N ASN A 11 -0.18 -2.89 -15.34
CA ASN A 11 1.10 -3.59 -15.52
C ASN A 11 2.16 -3.08 -14.53
N ARG A 12 2.14 -1.76 -14.24
CA ARG A 12 3.04 -1.15 -13.26
C ARG A 12 2.66 -1.57 -11.84
N ALA A 13 1.38 -1.65 -11.53
CA ALA A 13 0.90 -2.15 -10.24
C ALA A 13 1.30 -3.62 -10.01
N GLU A 14 1.12 -4.49 -11.02
CA GLU A 14 1.52 -5.90 -10.98
C GLU A 14 3.01 -6.05 -10.73
N GLU A 15 3.84 -5.29 -11.45
CA GLU A 15 5.29 -5.35 -11.27
C GLU A 15 5.71 -4.91 -9.86
N LEU A 16 5.18 -3.80 -9.34
CA LEU A 16 5.49 -3.33 -7.99
C LEU A 16 5.04 -4.31 -6.89
N ALA A 17 3.86 -4.93 -7.06
CA ALA A 17 3.36 -5.92 -6.12
C ALA A 17 4.25 -7.18 -6.10
N ARG A 18 4.68 -7.64 -7.29
CA ARG A 18 5.58 -8.78 -7.44
C ARG A 18 6.95 -8.49 -6.84
N GLU A 19 7.55 -7.34 -7.16
CA GLU A 19 8.82 -6.90 -6.57
C GLU A 19 8.75 -6.86 -5.03
N GLY A 20 7.67 -6.32 -4.46
CA GLY A 20 7.48 -6.27 -3.01
C GLY A 20 7.35 -7.66 -2.38
N ALA A 21 6.60 -8.56 -3.01
CA ALA A 21 6.49 -9.95 -2.56
C ALA A 21 7.84 -10.69 -2.62
N GLU A 22 8.62 -10.50 -3.68
CA GLU A 22 9.96 -11.07 -3.84
C GLU A 22 10.95 -10.53 -2.81
N TYR A 23 10.92 -9.22 -2.54
CA TYR A 23 11.73 -8.60 -1.50
C TYR A 23 11.45 -9.22 -0.13
N LEU A 24 10.17 -9.40 0.22
CA LEU A 24 9.75 -9.96 1.51
C LEU A 24 10.02 -11.47 1.61
N ALA A 25 9.95 -12.20 0.50
CA ALA A 25 10.31 -13.60 0.43
C ALA A 25 11.77 -13.85 0.84
N ALA A 26 12.69 -12.93 0.53
CA ALA A 26 14.09 -13.00 0.96
C ALA A 26 14.25 -12.95 2.50
N TYR A 27 13.24 -12.45 3.22
CA TYR A 27 13.18 -12.44 4.69
C TYR A 27 12.33 -13.59 5.26
N GLY A 28 11.90 -14.55 4.43
CA GLY A 28 11.07 -15.69 4.83
C GLY A 28 9.58 -15.37 4.97
N LEU A 29 9.12 -14.23 4.45
CA LEU A 29 7.72 -13.83 4.47
C LEU A 29 7.05 -14.19 3.12
N SER A 30 6.22 -15.23 3.10
CA SER A 30 5.43 -15.59 1.93
C SER A 30 4.18 -14.71 1.84
N MET A 31 4.11 -13.86 0.83
CA MET A 31 3.00 -12.93 0.62
C MET A 31 2.50 -13.01 -0.81
N GLU A 32 1.18 -12.97 -0.97
CA GLU A 32 0.54 -13.01 -2.30
C GLU A 32 0.55 -11.61 -2.92
N PRO A 33 1.14 -11.41 -4.11
CA PRO A 33 1.07 -10.12 -4.79
C PRO A 33 -0.35 -9.87 -5.30
N ALA A 34 -0.84 -8.66 -5.09
CA ALA A 34 -2.12 -8.19 -5.60
C ALA A 34 -1.93 -6.82 -6.25
N ALA A 35 -2.62 -6.60 -7.37
CA ALA A 35 -2.57 -5.35 -8.12
C ALA A 35 -3.98 -4.86 -8.41
N LEU A 36 -4.21 -3.58 -8.19
CA LEU A 36 -5.45 -2.91 -8.54
C LEU A 36 -5.14 -1.68 -9.38
N GLN A 37 -6.06 -1.36 -10.29
CA GLN A 37 -6.02 -0.11 -11.05
C GLN A 37 -6.94 0.92 -10.41
N GLY A 38 -6.57 2.21 -10.46
CA GLY A 38 -7.42 3.34 -10.07
C GLY A 38 -6.91 4.14 -8.88
N ASP A 39 -7.80 4.84 -8.18
CA ASP A 39 -7.40 5.70 -7.06
C ASP A 39 -6.82 4.87 -5.90
N PRO A 40 -5.55 5.10 -5.49
CA PRO A 40 -4.92 4.34 -4.43
C PRO A 40 -5.65 4.43 -3.10
N ALA A 41 -6.24 5.58 -2.79
CA ALA A 41 -6.85 5.83 -1.49
C ALA A 41 -8.14 5.03 -1.34
N GLU A 42 -8.99 5.02 -2.37
CA GLU A 42 -10.22 4.22 -2.43
C GLU A 42 -9.90 2.73 -2.48
N ARG A 43 -9.02 2.30 -3.39
CA ARG A 43 -8.71 0.88 -3.60
C ARG A 43 -8.05 0.23 -2.38
N LEU A 44 -7.21 0.97 -1.65
CA LEU A 44 -6.60 0.47 -0.41
C LEU A 44 -7.65 0.20 0.67
N LEU A 45 -8.65 1.06 0.81
CA LEU A 45 -9.73 0.87 1.79
C LEU A 45 -10.66 -0.28 1.38
N GLU A 46 -10.98 -0.40 0.09
CA GLU A 46 -11.77 -1.52 -0.44
C GLU A 46 -11.05 -2.86 -0.19
N ALA A 47 -9.73 -2.89 -0.43
CA ALA A 47 -8.91 -4.08 -0.24
C ALA A 47 -8.62 -4.40 1.22
N GLN A 48 -8.70 -3.42 2.13
CA GLN A 48 -8.48 -3.67 3.56
C GLN A 48 -9.42 -4.76 4.09
N GLY A 49 -10.69 -4.74 3.68
CA GLY A 49 -11.68 -5.74 4.10
C GLY A 49 -11.65 -5.98 5.62
N THR A 50 -11.44 -7.23 6.02
CA THR A 50 -11.31 -7.66 7.43
C THR A 50 -9.87 -7.88 7.88
N ALA A 51 -8.89 -7.22 7.26
CA ALA A 51 -7.49 -7.37 7.65
C ALA A 51 -7.25 -6.88 9.09
N ASP A 52 -6.46 -7.64 9.85
CA ASP A 52 -6.10 -7.30 11.24
C ASP A 52 -5.15 -6.10 11.34
N LEU A 53 -4.42 -5.79 10.25
CA LEU A 53 -3.48 -4.67 10.18
C LEU A 53 -3.24 -4.24 8.73
N LEU A 54 -3.41 -2.95 8.45
CA LEU A 54 -2.97 -2.33 7.20
C LEU A 54 -1.59 -1.68 7.41
N VAL A 55 -0.59 -2.06 6.61
CA VAL A 55 0.76 -1.48 6.67
C VAL A 55 1.00 -0.60 5.45
N LEU A 56 1.36 0.66 5.67
CA LEU A 56 1.63 1.64 4.62
C LEU A 56 3.02 2.25 4.79
N GLY A 57 3.75 2.43 3.69
CA GLY A 57 4.96 3.23 3.67
C GLY A 57 4.64 4.72 3.51
N ALA A 58 5.27 5.58 4.30
CA ALA A 58 5.17 7.03 4.15
C ALA A 58 6.26 7.56 3.20
N PHE A 59 6.18 7.21 1.91
CA PHE A 59 7.13 7.71 0.91
C PHE A 59 6.61 8.95 0.16
N GLY A 60 7.40 10.03 0.22
CA GLY A 60 7.22 11.25 -0.57
C GLY A 60 8.56 11.64 -1.21
N GLY A 61 8.79 11.19 -2.45
CA GLY A 61 10.03 11.43 -3.21
C GLY A 61 10.08 12.77 -3.97
N GLY A 62 9.07 13.64 -3.86
CA GLY A 62 9.02 14.94 -4.53
C GLY A 62 9.47 16.13 -3.65
N PRO A 63 9.60 17.35 -4.20
CA PRO A 63 9.96 18.57 -3.46
C PRO A 63 8.95 18.94 -2.35
N VAL A 64 7.83 18.22 -2.26
CA VAL A 64 6.83 18.26 -1.18
C VAL A 64 7.32 17.52 0.08
N ARG A 65 8.62 17.57 0.39
CA ARG A 65 9.24 16.99 1.60
C ARG A 65 8.70 17.53 2.94
N ARG A 66 7.69 18.39 2.92
CA ARG A 66 7.18 19.13 4.07
C ARG A 66 5.72 18.83 4.41
N TRP A 67 4.99 18.05 3.60
CA TRP A 67 3.60 17.68 3.90
C TRP A 67 3.51 16.27 4.47
N LEU A 68 3.14 16.24 5.75
CA LEU A 68 2.54 15.16 6.55
C LEU A 68 2.05 13.96 5.72
N LEU A 69 2.57 12.76 6.05
CA LEU A 69 2.09 11.38 5.75
C LEU A 69 1.78 10.98 4.28
N GLY A 70 1.51 11.91 3.37
CA GLY A 70 0.98 11.67 2.02
C GLY A 70 -0.56 11.62 2.02
N SER A 71 -1.20 12.13 0.97
CA SER A 71 -2.68 12.19 0.86
C SER A 71 -3.34 10.81 0.93
N THR A 72 -2.72 9.80 0.33
CA THR A 72 -3.19 8.40 0.37
C THR A 72 -3.16 7.86 1.80
N THR A 73 -2.07 8.06 2.54
CA THR A 73 -1.95 7.63 3.93
C THR A 73 -2.94 8.35 4.83
N GLU A 74 -3.11 9.66 4.65
CA GLU A 74 -4.05 10.47 5.43
C GLU A 74 -5.50 10.04 5.18
N TYR A 75 -5.83 9.70 3.93
CA TYR A 75 -7.14 9.15 3.56
C TYR A 75 -7.36 7.76 4.17
N ALA A 76 -6.38 6.87 4.06
CA ALA A 76 -6.44 5.54 4.64
C ALA A 76 -6.61 5.59 6.17
N LEU A 77 -5.87 6.46 6.86
CA LEU A 77 -6.00 6.65 8.31
C LEU A 77 -7.40 7.14 8.74
N ARG A 78 -8.07 7.94 7.92
CA ARG A 78 -9.43 8.42 8.19
C ARG A 78 -10.51 7.39 7.88
N GLY A 79 -10.33 6.60 6.83
CA GLY A 79 -11.34 5.66 6.35
C GLY A 79 -11.17 4.22 6.83
N SER A 80 -10.02 3.88 7.42
CA SER A 80 -9.72 2.52 7.87
C SER A 80 -10.65 2.08 9.01
N GLN A 81 -11.14 0.84 8.91
CA GLN A 81 -11.98 0.23 9.95
C GLN A 81 -11.17 -0.57 10.99
N GLY A 82 -9.84 -0.53 10.91
CA GLY A 82 -8.96 -1.37 11.71
C GLY A 82 -7.60 -0.73 11.99
N PRO A 83 -6.68 -1.48 12.62
CA PRO A 83 -5.33 -1.00 12.90
C PRO A 83 -4.58 -0.62 11.62
N VAL A 84 -3.92 0.53 11.65
CA VAL A 84 -3.04 0.99 10.56
C VAL A 84 -1.65 1.27 11.12
N LEU A 85 -0.62 0.64 10.54
CA LEU A 85 0.78 0.92 10.81
C LEU A 85 1.36 1.73 9.65
N VAL A 86 1.84 2.93 9.95
CA VAL A 86 2.57 3.76 8.98
C VAL A 86 4.06 3.73 9.30
N VAL A 87 4.86 3.29 8.33
CA VAL A 87 6.32 3.15 8.46
C VAL A 87 7.03 4.24 7.67
N ARG A 88 8.07 4.85 8.26
CA ARG A 88 8.91 5.90 7.64
C ARG A 88 10.31 5.40 7.36
#